data_AF-A0A8J7TRL9-F1
#
_entry.id   AF-A0A8J7TRL9-F1
#
_cell.length_a   1.000
_cell.length_b   1.000
_cell.length_c   1.000
_cell.angle_alpha   90.00
_cell.angle_beta   90.00
_cell.angle_gamma   90.00
#
_symmetry.space_group_name_H-M   'P 1'
#
loop_
_entity.id
_entity.type
_entity.pdbx_description
1 polymer ?
#
loop_
_entity_poly.entity_id
_entity_poly.type
_entity_poly.pdbx_seq_one_letter_code
_entity_poly.pdbx_strand_id
1 'polypeptide(L)'
;MPVKTTMETSSDKARAYLYALLVHLGVFASLFLGLIWVTPQAMPTLEGPIIEAEFVGKVAAPKPRPVSKTPPAPPKEEAAPPPEPKPAPPPPPQPEKTPPPTVQKNDNRDQEKIAEMAMLKAQQAKKAEEEKVKQKQIELQKEEERKEAEQREKQQQIQKQLEDIRKERAANDKKLKLAQQKMQQLDDLQKQQSAPPPVKAQAADVPEASEAKTGMNGTDTSLLAEYSSAIIKVVTDNWNRPDTTPTGVRCAITITQIPGGTVINTTIGSPCNADMVTQNSIKQAVTKAQPLPYKGYESVFQRNITFIFKYDGT
;
A
#
# COMPACT_ATOMS: atom_id res chain seq x y z
N MET A 1 36.15 -30.13 62.39
CA MET A 1 34.79 -29.98 62.96
C MET A 1 33.82 -30.68 62.02
N PRO A 2 33.27 -31.86 62.35
CA PRO A 2 32.31 -32.50 61.46
C PRO A 2 30.94 -31.84 61.59
N VAL A 3 30.44 -31.33 60.45
CA VAL A 3 29.10 -30.74 60.29
C VAL A 3 28.07 -31.85 60.42
N LYS A 4 27.16 -31.71 61.39
CA LYS A 4 26.05 -32.63 61.62
C LYS A 4 24.97 -32.34 60.58
N THR A 5 24.91 -33.12 59.51
CA THR A 5 23.79 -33.10 58.56
C THR A 5 22.61 -33.83 59.17
N THR A 6 21.56 -33.09 59.54
CA THR A 6 20.28 -33.64 59.99
C THR A 6 19.54 -34.21 58.78
N MET A 7 19.45 -35.54 58.67
CA MET A 7 18.59 -36.19 57.69
C MET A 7 17.13 -35.92 58.04
N GLU A 8 16.39 -35.22 57.18
CA GLU A 8 14.94 -35.02 57.36
C GLU A 8 14.20 -36.36 57.34
N THR A 9 13.34 -36.56 58.34
CA THR A 9 12.56 -37.81 58.44
C THR A 9 11.45 -37.82 57.40
N SER A 10 11.08 -39.02 56.92
CA SER A 10 10.01 -39.22 55.93
C SER A 10 8.68 -38.59 56.38
N SER A 11 8.46 -38.49 57.70
CA SER A 11 7.29 -37.83 58.29
C SER A 11 7.24 -36.32 58.01
N ASP A 12 8.38 -35.63 57.99
CA ASP A 12 8.45 -34.19 57.75
C ASP A 12 8.18 -33.88 56.27
N LYS A 13 8.70 -34.74 55.38
CA LYS A 13 8.39 -34.67 53.94
C LYS A 13 6.91 -34.92 53.67
N ALA A 14 6.32 -35.93 54.31
CA ALA A 14 4.89 -36.22 54.15
C ALA A 14 4.00 -35.05 54.63
N ARG A 15 4.36 -34.42 55.76
CA ARG A 15 3.69 -33.21 56.26
C ARG A 15 3.86 -32.03 55.30
N ALA A 16 5.06 -31.82 54.77
CA ALA A 16 5.33 -30.76 53.80
C ALA A 16 4.49 -30.93 52.52
N TYR A 17 4.39 -32.15 51.97
CA TYR A 17 3.52 -32.43 50.82
C TYR A 17 2.03 -32.23 51.15
N LEU A 18 1.60 -32.64 52.34
CA LEU A 18 0.22 -32.44 52.79
C LEU A 18 -0.13 -30.94 52.89
N TYR A 19 0.75 -30.13 53.49
CA TYR A 19 0.54 -28.69 53.59
C TYR A 19 0.60 -28.00 52.23
N ALA A 20 1.52 -28.38 51.36
CA ALA A 20 1.59 -27.85 50.00
C ALA A 20 0.28 -28.12 49.24
N LEU A 21 -0.23 -29.35 49.32
CA LEU A 21 -1.48 -29.74 48.67
C LEU A 21 -2.69 -28.98 49.24
N LEU A 22 -2.75 -28.80 50.58
CA LEU A 22 -3.80 -28.01 51.23
C LEU A 22 -3.80 -26.54 50.79
N VAL A 23 -2.62 -25.91 50.71
CA VAL A 23 -2.50 -24.51 50.25
C VAL A 23 -2.97 -24.39 48.81
N HIS A 24 -2.58 -25.32 47.94
CA HIS A 24 -2.98 -25.29 46.53
C HIS A 24 -4.50 -25.46 46.39
N LEU A 25 -5.09 -26.42 47.11
CA LEU A 25 -6.55 -26.60 47.13
C LEU A 25 -7.28 -25.36 47.67
N GLY A 26 -6.73 -24.69 48.69
CA GLY A 26 -7.29 -23.45 49.22
C GLY A 26 -7.30 -22.31 48.20
N VAL A 27 -6.22 -22.14 47.43
CA VAL A 27 -6.14 -21.11 46.37
C VAL A 27 -7.14 -21.42 45.25
N PHE A 28 -7.22 -22.68 44.80
CA PHE A 28 -8.19 -23.08 43.78
C PHE A 28 -9.63 -22.88 44.26
N ALA A 29 -9.95 -23.23 45.50
CA ALA A 29 -11.26 -22.99 46.08
C ALA A 29 -11.58 -21.49 46.13
N SER A 30 -10.63 -20.64 46.55
CA SER A 30 -10.82 -19.18 46.58
C SER A 30 -11.09 -18.60 45.20
N LEU A 31 -10.39 -19.06 44.15
CA LEU A 31 -10.62 -18.60 42.78
C LEU A 31 -11.99 -19.07 42.27
N PHE A 32 -12.37 -20.31 42.57
CA PHE A 32 -13.64 -20.88 42.15
C PHE A 32 -14.84 -20.19 42.82
N LEU A 33 -14.75 -19.91 44.13
CA LEU A 33 -15.75 -19.11 44.84
C LEU A 33 -15.84 -17.68 44.28
N GLY A 34 -14.70 -17.08 43.90
CA GLY A 34 -14.66 -15.78 43.23
C GLY A 34 -15.42 -15.78 41.90
N LEU A 35 -15.24 -16.81 41.06
CA LEU A 35 -15.97 -16.93 39.79
C LEU A 35 -17.47 -17.17 39.98
N ILE A 36 -17.87 -17.93 41.00
CA ILE A 36 -19.30 -18.20 41.29
C ILE A 36 -20.03 -16.93 41.74
N TRP A 37 -19.33 -15.98 42.37
CA TRP A 37 -19.92 -14.74 42.86
C TRP A 37 -19.93 -13.60 41.84
N VAL A 38 -19.30 -13.77 40.68
CA VAL A 38 -19.42 -12.82 39.56
C VAL A 38 -20.77 -13.04 38.86
N THR A 39 -21.79 -12.36 39.35
CA THR A 39 -23.06 -12.23 38.62
C THR A 39 -22.81 -11.42 37.34
N PRO A 40 -23.15 -11.92 36.14
CA PRO A 40 -23.15 -11.08 34.94
C PRO A 40 -24.17 -9.95 35.16
N GLN A 41 -23.70 -8.71 35.18
CA GLN A 41 -24.57 -7.54 35.17
C GLN A 41 -25.36 -7.58 33.87
N ALA A 42 -26.64 -7.94 33.93
CA ALA A 42 -27.55 -7.84 32.80
C ALA A 42 -27.69 -6.35 32.47
N MET A 43 -27.12 -5.93 31.35
CA MET A 43 -27.33 -4.57 30.86
C MET A 43 -28.82 -4.39 30.58
N PRO A 44 -29.46 -3.30 31.07
CA PRO A 44 -30.87 -3.05 30.78
C PRO A 44 -31.04 -2.89 29.27
N THR A 45 -31.78 -3.81 28.66
CA THR A 45 -32.24 -3.68 27.28
C THR A 45 -33.24 -2.53 27.24
N LEU A 46 -32.81 -1.37 26.74
CA LEU A 46 -33.75 -0.33 26.35
C LEU A 46 -34.55 -0.85 25.15
N GLU A 47 -35.84 -1.13 25.37
CA GLU A 47 -36.84 -1.24 24.31
C GLU A 47 -37.01 0.14 23.66
N GLY A 48 -36.14 0.44 22.69
CA GLY A 48 -36.30 1.57 21.79
C GLY A 48 -37.30 1.25 20.68
N PRO A 49 -38.12 2.22 20.25
CA PRO A 49 -39.17 1.99 19.25
C PRO A 49 -38.59 1.58 17.89
N ILE A 50 -39.25 0.60 17.29
CA ILE A 50 -38.94 0.01 15.99
C ILE A 50 -39.19 1.07 14.93
N ILE A 51 -38.15 1.56 14.26
CA ILE A 51 -38.31 2.41 13.07
C ILE A 51 -38.48 1.49 11.88
N GLU A 52 -39.71 1.37 11.39
CA GLU A 52 -40.04 0.76 10.11
C GLU A 52 -39.43 1.60 8.99
N ALA A 53 -38.56 1.01 8.17
CA ALA A 53 -38.02 1.65 6.98
C ALA A 53 -38.89 1.29 5.77
N GLU A 54 -39.66 2.26 5.28
CA GLU A 54 -40.37 2.19 4.01
C GLU A 54 -39.37 2.26 2.83
N PHE A 55 -39.43 1.27 1.96
CA PHE A 55 -38.53 1.12 0.82
C PHE A 55 -38.98 2.01 -0.35
N VAL A 56 -38.40 3.21 -0.49
CA VAL A 56 -38.55 4.02 -1.72
C VAL A 56 -37.53 3.56 -2.75
N GLY A 57 -37.98 2.75 -3.70
CA GLY A 57 -37.17 2.25 -4.80
C GLY A 57 -37.01 3.25 -5.96
N LYS A 58 -35.80 3.21 -6.56
CA LYS A 58 -35.38 3.57 -7.94
C LYS A 58 -35.61 5.05 -8.31
N VAL A 59 -34.60 5.81 -8.75
CA VAL A 59 -34.23 5.97 -10.17
C VAL A 59 -32.97 6.86 -10.30
N ALA A 60 -32.10 6.48 -11.25
CA ALA A 60 -31.10 7.25 -12.02
C ALA A 60 -29.80 7.76 -11.36
N ALA A 61 -28.69 7.27 -11.93
CA ALA A 61 -27.35 7.83 -11.84
C ALA A 61 -27.29 9.27 -12.40
N PRO A 62 -26.57 10.22 -11.75
CA PRO A 62 -26.40 11.55 -12.30
C PRO A 62 -25.38 11.53 -13.46
N LYS A 63 -25.77 12.11 -14.61
CA LYS A 63 -24.91 12.33 -15.79
C LYS A 63 -23.71 13.25 -15.43
N PRO A 64 -22.52 13.00 -16.02
CA PRO A 64 -21.35 13.86 -15.79
C PRO A 64 -21.58 15.25 -16.39
N ARG A 65 -21.31 16.30 -15.61
CA ARG A 65 -21.37 17.69 -16.07
C ARG A 65 -20.15 18.00 -16.96
N PRO A 66 -20.32 18.70 -18.08
CA PRO A 66 -19.20 19.23 -18.86
C PRO A 66 -18.54 20.39 -18.11
N VAL A 67 -17.23 20.30 -17.89
CA VAL A 67 -16.42 21.36 -17.31
C VAL A 67 -16.22 22.45 -18.36
N SER A 68 -16.90 23.59 -18.19
CA SER A 68 -16.67 24.79 -19.00
C SER A 68 -15.55 25.63 -18.41
N LYS A 69 -14.52 25.83 -19.25
CA LYS A 69 -13.72 27.05 -19.44
C LYS A 69 -13.27 27.79 -18.17
N THR A 70 -12.00 27.59 -17.81
CA THR A 70 -11.22 28.51 -16.97
C THR A 70 -10.91 29.81 -17.73
N PRO A 71 -11.23 30.99 -17.19
CA PRO A 71 -10.73 32.28 -17.68
C PRO A 71 -9.22 32.48 -17.37
N PRO A 72 -8.56 33.43 -18.05
CA PRO A 72 -7.12 33.43 -18.30
C PRO A 72 -6.25 33.98 -17.15
N ALA A 73 -4.96 33.65 -17.27
CA ALA A 73 -3.87 34.00 -16.37
C ALA A 73 -3.69 35.53 -16.15
N PRO A 74 -3.18 35.95 -14.98
CA PRO A 74 -2.88 37.34 -14.69
C PRO A 74 -1.77 37.90 -15.61
N PRO A 75 -1.85 39.20 -15.98
CA PRO A 75 -0.88 39.84 -16.86
C PRO A 75 0.56 39.81 -16.34
N LYS A 76 1.48 39.54 -17.27
CA LYS A 76 2.92 39.72 -17.16
C LYS A 76 3.25 41.11 -16.61
N GLU A 77 4.03 41.12 -15.55
CA GLU A 77 4.79 42.27 -15.07
C GLU A 77 5.77 42.68 -16.17
N GLU A 78 5.53 43.87 -16.72
CA GLU A 78 6.35 44.51 -17.74
C GLU A 78 7.64 44.99 -17.08
N ALA A 79 8.72 44.26 -17.34
CA ALA A 79 10.06 44.65 -16.93
C ALA A 79 10.41 45.99 -17.56
N ALA A 80 10.77 46.96 -16.71
CA ALA A 80 11.24 48.28 -17.09
C ALA A 80 12.39 48.20 -18.12
N PRO A 81 12.44 49.11 -19.10
CA PRO A 81 13.55 49.17 -20.05
C PRO A 81 14.87 49.56 -19.33
N PRO A 82 16.02 49.04 -19.78
CA PRO A 82 17.32 49.41 -19.21
C PRO A 82 17.62 50.91 -19.38
N PRO A 83 18.31 51.55 -18.42
CA PRO A 83 18.69 52.95 -18.53
C PRO A 83 19.67 53.19 -19.68
N GLU A 84 19.43 54.24 -20.46
CA GLU A 84 20.35 54.74 -21.48
C GLU A 84 21.74 55.07 -20.89
N PRO A 85 22.84 54.70 -21.57
CA PRO A 85 24.17 55.10 -21.14
C PRO A 85 24.38 56.60 -21.38
N LYS A 86 24.68 57.33 -20.30
CA LYS A 86 25.16 58.72 -20.35
C LYS A 86 26.39 58.82 -21.28
N PRO A 87 26.48 59.83 -22.16
CA PRO A 87 27.67 60.08 -22.96
C PRO A 87 28.91 60.30 -22.09
N ALA A 88 30.04 59.74 -22.52
CA ALA A 88 31.34 59.93 -21.90
C ALA A 88 31.77 61.41 -21.88
N PRO A 89 32.54 61.85 -20.87
CA PRO A 89 33.07 63.20 -20.81
C PRO A 89 34.07 63.47 -21.95
N PRO A 90 34.20 64.73 -22.40
CA PRO A 90 35.13 65.08 -23.47
C PRO A 90 36.59 64.92 -23.02
N PRO A 91 37.50 64.51 -23.91
CA PRO A 91 38.92 64.40 -23.59
C PRO A 91 39.55 65.79 -23.34
N PRO A 92 40.55 65.89 -22.45
CA PRO A 92 41.23 67.16 -22.16
C PRO A 92 42.07 67.65 -23.36
N PRO A 93 42.30 68.97 -23.45
CA PRO A 93 42.94 69.61 -24.60
C PRO A 93 44.41 69.19 -24.77
N GLN A 94 44.79 68.94 -26.02
CA GLN A 94 46.17 68.79 -26.47
C GLN A 94 46.96 70.09 -26.24
N PRO A 95 48.18 70.02 -25.69
CA PRO A 95 49.18 71.07 -25.83
C PRO A 95 49.70 71.17 -27.26
N GLU A 96 50.01 72.41 -27.59
CA GLU A 96 50.35 73.00 -28.87
C GLU A 96 51.60 72.43 -29.55
N LYS A 97 51.58 72.49 -30.88
CA LYS A 97 52.61 71.99 -31.81
C LYS A 97 53.87 72.84 -31.74
N THR A 98 55.03 72.20 -31.90
CA THR A 98 56.23 72.80 -32.52
C THR A 98 56.66 71.95 -33.73
N PRO A 99 56.89 72.53 -34.93
CA PRO A 99 57.43 71.83 -36.10
C PRO A 99 58.95 72.05 -36.25
N PRO A 100 59.66 71.47 -37.25
CA PRO A 100 59.67 70.11 -37.82
C PRO A 100 61.13 69.53 -37.87
N PRO A 101 61.36 68.32 -38.40
CA PRO A 101 61.93 68.32 -39.76
C PRO A 101 61.26 67.30 -40.67
N THR A 102 61.02 67.73 -41.91
CA THR A 102 60.65 66.93 -43.07
C THR A 102 61.56 65.71 -43.24
N VAL A 103 60.99 64.51 -43.05
CA VAL A 103 61.56 63.24 -43.52
C VAL A 103 60.45 62.40 -44.16
N GLN A 104 60.46 62.41 -45.49
CA GLN A 104 60.21 61.29 -46.40
C GLN A 104 58.78 60.69 -46.52
N LYS A 105 58.25 60.92 -47.71
CA LYS A 105 57.05 60.38 -48.37
C LYS A 105 57.11 58.85 -48.60
N ASN A 106 57.27 58.04 -47.55
CA ASN A 106 57.22 56.56 -47.64
C ASN A 106 56.33 55.85 -46.59
N ASP A 107 55.71 56.57 -45.65
CA ASP A 107 54.99 55.98 -44.50
C ASP A 107 53.53 55.52 -44.79
N ASN A 108 52.88 56.04 -45.84
CA ASN A 108 51.49 55.67 -46.19
C ASN A 108 51.39 54.23 -46.73
N ARG A 109 52.41 53.75 -47.45
CA ARG A 109 52.39 52.41 -48.07
C ARG A 109 52.57 51.30 -47.04
N ASP A 110 53.22 51.58 -45.91
CA ASP A 110 53.42 50.59 -44.85
C ASP A 110 52.22 50.54 -43.89
N GLN A 111 51.53 51.67 -43.64
CA GLN A 111 50.23 51.69 -42.95
C GLN A 111 49.14 50.94 -43.72
N GLU A 112 49.09 51.09 -45.05
CA GLU A 112 48.13 50.39 -45.91
C GLU A 112 48.32 48.86 -45.86
N LYS A 113 49.58 48.38 -45.86
CA LYS A 113 49.90 46.95 -45.70
C LYS A 113 49.54 46.39 -44.33
N ILE A 114 49.71 47.18 -43.27
CA ILE A 114 49.33 46.77 -41.90
C ILE A 114 47.79 46.66 -41.80
N ALA A 115 47.06 47.59 -42.40
CA ALA A 115 45.60 47.56 -42.46
C ALA A 115 45.09 46.35 -43.29
N GLU A 116 45.69 46.09 -44.45
CA GLU A 116 45.35 44.92 -45.28
C GLU A 116 45.62 43.60 -44.55
N MET A 117 46.77 43.48 -43.87
CA MET A 117 47.10 42.30 -43.06
C MET A 117 46.13 42.12 -41.89
N ALA A 118 45.71 43.21 -41.24
CA ALA A 118 44.72 43.16 -40.18
C ALA A 118 43.34 42.72 -40.69
N MET A 119 42.91 43.18 -41.86
CA MET A 119 41.66 42.74 -42.49
C MET A 119 41.71 41.27 -42.90
N LEU A 120 42.82 40.81 -43.49
CA LEU A 120 43.02 39.41 -43.85
C LEU A 120 42.98 38.50 -42.61
N LYS A 121 43.66 38.89 -41.53
CA LYS A 121 43.64 38.15 -40.26
C LYS A 121 42.25 38.13 -39.63
N ALA A 122 41.51 39.24 -39.69
CA ALA A 122 40.12 39.31 -39.22
C ALA A 122 39.18 38.43 -40.06
N GLN A 123 39.36 38.38 -41.38
CA GLN A 123 38.57 37.52 -42.27
C GLN A 123 38.87 36.04 -42.04
N GLN A 124 40.15 35.68 -41.83
CA GLN A 124 40.55 34.32 -41.47
C GLN A 124 39.98 33.91 -40.10
N ALA A 125 40.02 34.80 -39.10
CA ALA A 125 39.42 34.55 -37.79
C ALA A 125 37.90 34.32 -37.88
N LYS A 126 37.17 35.12 -38.67
CA LYS A 126 35.73 34.94 -38.91
C LYS A 126 35.41 33.60 -39.58
N LYS A 127 36.18 33.21 -40.60
CA LYS A 127 36.00 31.90 -41.27
C LYS A 127 36.26 30.73 -40.32
N ALA A 128 37.30 30.81 -39.50
CA ALA A 128 37.63 29.78 -38.51
C ALA A 128 36.55 29.68 -37.40
N GLU A 129 35.95 30.79 -37.00
CA GLU A 129 34.83 30.80 -36.06
C GLU A 129 33.56 30.18 -36.66
N GLU A 130 33.22 30.55 -37.90
CA GLU A 130 32.07 29.99 -38.61
C GLU A 130 32.21 28.46 -38.81
N GLU A 131 33.40 27.97 -39.15
CA GLU A 131 33.66 26.54 -39.28
C GLU A 131 33.51 25.81 -37.93
N LYS A 132 34.01 26.39 -36.84
CA LYS A 132 33.81 25.83 -35.48
C LYS A 132 32.33 25.79 -35.08
N VAL A 133 31.56 26.82 -35.44
CA VAL A 133 30.11 26.84 -35.17
C VAL A 133 29.40 25.75 -35.97
N LYS A 134 29.72 25.59 -37.25
CA LYS A 134 29.17 24.50 -38.09
C LYS A 134 29.53 23.12 -37.56
N GLN A 135 30.79 22.91 -37.16
CA GLN A 135 31.24 21.64 -36.57
C GLN A 135 30.47 21.32 -35.28
N LYS A 136 30.31 22.30 -34.37
CA LYS A 136 29.52 22.12 -33.14
C LYS A 136 28.06 21.81 -33.44
N GLN A 137 27.46 22.44 -34.46
CA GLN A 137 26.07 22.18 -34.82
C GLN A 137 25.87 20.76 -35.37
N ILE A 138 26.82 20.26 -36.18
CA ILE A 138 26.80 18.87 -36.69
C ILE A 138 26.98 17.88 -35.54
N GLU A 139 27.88 18.16 -34.60
CA GLU A 139 28.11 17.31 -33.43
C GLU A 139 26.87 17.24 -32.54
N LEU A 140 26.23 18.39 -32.28
CA LEU A 140 24.99 18.47 -31.52
C LEU A 140 23.85 17.66 -32.18
N GLN A 141 23.66 17.82 -33.50
CA GLN A 141 22.66 17.05 -34.25
C GLN A 141 22.91 15.54 -34.19
N LYS A 142 24.18 15.12 -34.31
CA LYS A 142 24.55 13.71 -34.22
C LYS A 142 24.35 13.14 -32.81
N GLU A 143 24.56 13.94 -31.78
CA GLU A 143 24.29 13.54 -30.39
C GLU A 143 22.78 13.41 -30.13
N GLU A 144 21.97 14.34 -30.63
CA GLU A 144 20.50 14.27 -30.54
C GLU A 144 19.94 13.04 -31.26
N GLU A 145 20.41 12.77 -32.48
CA GLU A 145 19.99 11.58 -33.25
C GLU A 145 20.37 10.28 -32.53
N ARG A 146 21.57 10.21 -31.92
CA ARG A 146 21.98 9.07 -31.10
C ARG A 146 21.10 8.88 -29.86
N LYS A 147 20.78 9.97 -29.16
CA LYS A 147 19.89 9.91 -27.98
C LYS A 147 18.49 9.48 -28.36
N GLU A 148 17.96 9.96 -29.49
CA GLU A 148 16.64 9.56 -29.97
C GLU A 148 16.61 8.08 -30.39
N ALA A 149 17.65 7.61 -31.10
CA ALA A 149 17.79 6.20 -31.45
C ALA A 149 17.84 5.30 -30.19
N GLU A 150 18.64 5.66 -29.19
CA GLU A 150 18.73 4.93 -27.93
C GLU A 150 17.39 4.92 -27.17
N GLN A 151 16.67 6.04 -27.15
CA GLN A 151 15.33 6.09 -26.53
C GLN A 151 14.33 5.21 -27.28
N ARG A 152 14.34 5.22 -28.61
CA ARG A 152 13.48 4.35 -29.42
C ARG A 152 13.80 2.87 -29.19
N GLU A 153 15.07 2.49 -29.10
CA GLU A 153 15.47 1.12 -28.77
C GLU A 153 15.00 0.71 -27.36
N LYS A 154 15.19 1.56 -26.35
CA LYS A 154 14.69 1.31 -24.99
C LYS A 154 13.17 1.15 -24.96
N GLN A 155 12.44 2.00 -25.65
CA GLN A 155 10.98 1.89 -25.75
C GLN A 155 10.55 0.58 -26.42
N GLN A 156 11.22 0.17 -27.50
CA GLN A 156 10.94 -1.11 -28.16
C GLN A 156 11.26 -2.31 -27.25
N GLN A 157 12.35 -2.25 -26.48
CA GLN A 157 12.69 -3.30 -25.51
C GLN A 157 11.64 -3.41 -24.40
N ILE A 158 11.21 -2.28 -23.83
CA ILE A 158 10.15 -2.24 -22.81
C ILE A 158 8.84 -2.80 -23.37
N GLN A 159 8.46 -2.44 -24.60
CA GLN A 159 7.26 -2.98 -25.24
C GLN A 159 7.34 -4.49 -25.46
N LYS A 160 8.49 -5.00 -25.94
CA LYS A 160 8.71 -6.45 -26.09
C LYS A 160 8.62 -7.17 -24.75
N GLN A 161 9.27 -6.66 -23.70
CA GLN A 161 9.21 -7.22 -22.36
C GLN A 161 7.78 -7.25 -21.82
N LEU A 162 7.00 -6.19 -22.04
CA LEU A 162 5.60 -6.13 -21.61
C LEU A 162 4.73 -7.16 -22.33
N GLU A 163 4.92 -7.33 -23.64
CA GLU A 163 4.24 -8.35 -24.44
C GLU A 163 4.62 -9.76 -24.01
N ASP A 164 5.89 -10.02 -23.72
CA ASP A 164 6.36 -11.33 -23.25
C ASP A 164 5.79 -11.66 -21.87
N ILE A 165 5.79 -10.70 -20.93
CA ILE A 165 5.15 -10.85 -19.61
C ILE A 165 3.65 -11.12 -19.77
N ARG A 166 2.98 -10.44 -20.70
CA ARG A 166 1.54 -10.65 -20.96
C ARG A 166 1.27 -12.05 -21.52
N LYS A 167 2.10 -12.53 -22.44
CA LYS A 167 2.01 -13.89 -22.99
C LYS A 167 2.28 -14.94 -21.91
N GLU A 168 3.28 -14.74 -21.06
CA GLU A 168 3.61 -15.65 -19.97
C GLU A 168 2.47 -15.75 -18.96
N ARG A 169 1.90 -14.60 -18.53
CA ARG A 169 0.72 -14.57 -17.66
C ARG A 169 -0.47 -15.29 -18.28
N ALA A 170 -0.77 -15.02 -19.55
CA ALA A 170 -1.85 -15.70 -20.25
C ALA A 170 -1.64 -17.21 -20.38
N ALA A 171 -0.38 -17.66 -20.57
CA ALA A 171 -0.04 -19.08 -20.60
C ALA A 171 -0.18 -19.73 -19.22
N ASN A 172 0.26 -19.05 -18.15
CA ASN A 172 0.12 -19.54 -16.78
C ASN A 172 -1.34 -19.60 -16.34
N ASP A 173 -2.16 -18.61 -16.68
CA ASP A 173 -3.60 -18.62 -16.39
C ASP A 173 -4.31 -19.79 -17.11
N LYS A 174 -3.94 -20.07 -18.36
CA LYS A 174 -4.45 -21.24 -19.10
C LYS A 174 -4.05 -22.55 -18.43
N LYS A 175 -2.79 -22.68 -18.01
CA LYS A 175 -2.29 -23.86 -17.29
C LYS A 175 -3.02 -24.05 -15.96
N LEU A 176 -3.24 -22.97 -15.21
CA LEU A 176 -3.96 -23.01 -13.93
C LEU A 176 -5.42 -23.45 -14.11
N LYS A 177 -6.12 -22.90 -15.11
CA LYS A 177 -7.49 -23.30 -15.44
C LYS A 177 -7.57 -24.77 -15.86
N LEU A 178 -6.64 -25.25 -16.69
CA LEU A 178 -6.61 -26.64 -17.11
C LEU A 178 -6.31 -27.58 -15.93
N ALA A 179 -5.38 -27.21 -15.05
CA ALA A 179 -5.10 -27.96 -13.83
C ALA A 179 -6.33 -28.01 -12.89
N GLN A 180 -7.04 -26.90 -12.74
CA GLN A 180 -8.27 -26.83 -11.94
C GLN A 180 -9.38 -27.71 -12.53
N GLN A 181 -9.59 -27.66 -13.85
CA GLN A 181 -10.56 -28.53 -14.53
C GLN A 181 -10.22 -30.01 -14.36
N LYS A 182 -8.93 -30.37 -14.47
CA LYS A 182 -8.50 -31.75 -14.26
C LYS A 182 -8.71 -32.22 -12.82
N MET A 183 -8.46 -31.36 -11.84
CA MET A 183 -8.74 -31.66 -10.43
C MET A 183 -10.25 -31.86 -10.18
N GLN A 184 -11.10 -31.01 -10.77
CA GLN A 184 -12.55 -31.18 -10.69
C GLN A 184 -13.02 -32.50 -11.31
N GLN A 185 -12.50 -32.85 -12.49
CA GLN A 185 -12.81 -34.14 -13.12
C GLN A 185 -12.41 -35.31 -12.21
N LEU A 186 -11.21 -35.28 -11.61
CA LEU A 186 -10.78 -36.35 -10.69
C LEU A 186 -11.66 -36.44 -9.44
N ASP A 187 -12.08 -35.31 -8.87
CA ASP A 187 -13.00 -35.27 -7.73
C ASP A 187 -14.39 -35.84 -8.10
N ASP A 188 -14.92 -35.49 -9.27
CA ASP A 188 -16.18 -36.02 -9.78
C ASP A 188 -16.12 -37.53 -10.03
N LEU A 189 -15.02 -38.02 -10.64
CA LEU A 189 -14.81 -39.46 -10.82
C LEU A 189 -14.69 -40.19 -9.47
N GLN A 190 -13.99 -39.61 -8.50
CA GLN A 190 -13.84 -40.20 -7.17
C GLN A 190 -15.19 -40.26 -6.44
N LYS A 191 -16.02 -39.22 -6.53
CA LYS A 191 -17.40 -39.21 -6.00
C LYS A 191 -18.27 -40.26 -6.66
N GLN A 192 -18.16 -40.46 -7.98
CA GLN A 192 -18.89 -41.52 -8.68
C GLN A 192 -18.45 -42.93 -8.23
N GLN A 193 -17.16 -43.16 -8.00
CA GLN A 193 -16.65 -44.46 -7.55
C GLN A 193 -16.92 -44.77 -6.08
N SER A 194 -17.08 -43.74 -5.24
CA SER A 194 -17.36 -43.88 -3.80
C SER A 194 -18.86 -43.79 -3.46
N ALA A 195 -19.74 -43.64 -4.46
CA ALA A 195 -21.18 -43.71 -4.28
C ALA A 195 -21.63 -45.17 -4.01
N PRO A 196 -22.24 -45.49 -2.85
CA PRO A 196 -22.81 -46.81 -2.57
C PRO A 196 -24.02 -47.11 -3.49
N PRO A 197 -24.37 -48.39 -3.74
CA PRO A 197 -25.54 -48.76 -4.55
C PRO A 197 -26.83 -48.15 -3.98
N PRO A 198 -27.84 -47.85 -4.83
CA PRO A 198 -29.01 -47.08 -4.43
C PRO A 198 -29.85 -47.89 -3.45
N VAL A 199 -29.68 -47.62 -2.16
CA VAL A 199 -30.65 -48.00 -1.13
C VAL A 199 -31.82 -47.03 -1.29
N LYS A 200 -33.03 -47.54 -1.55
CA LYS A 200 -34.27 -46.76 -1.46
C LYS A 200 -34.44 -46.31 -0.01
N ALA A 201 -33.88 -45.16 0.33
CA ALA A 201 -34.03 -44.52 1.62
C ALA A 201 -34.17 -43.02 1.39
N GLN A 202 -35.41 -42.58 1.58
CA GLN A 202 -35.88 -41.27 2.01
C GLN A 202 -34.82 -40.16 2.06
N ALA A 203 -35.10 -39.13 1.27
CA ALA A 203 -34.46 -37.82 1.33
C ALA A 203 -34.30 -37.35 2.79
N ALA A 204 -33.04 -37.27 3.23
CA ALA A 204 -32.62 -36.38 4.29
C ALA A 204 -31.77 -35.30 3.61
N ASP A 205 -32.37 -34.11 3.55
CA ASP A 205 -31.75 -32.83 3.24
C ASP A 205 -30.33 -32.72 3.82
N VAL A 206 -29.34 -32.52 2.94
CA VAL A 206 -28.09 -31.88 3.31
C VAL A 206 -28.10 -30.53 2.59
N PRO A 207 -28.30 -29.40 3.30
CA PRO A 207 -28.22 -28.11 2.64
C PRO A 207 -26.77 -27.82 2.27
N GLU A 208 -26.58 -27.63 0.97
CA GLU A 208 -25.47 -26.93 0.34
C GLU A 208 -25.18 -25.64 1.10
N ALA A 209 -23.91 -25.42 1.46
CA ALA A 209 -23.45 -24.26 2.21
C ALA A 209 -23.60 -22.97 1.37
N SER A 210 -24.83 -22.50 1.29
CA SER A 210 -25.18 -21.14 0.93
C SER A 210 -24.90 -20.25 2.14
N GLU A 211 -24.13 -19.19 1.88
CA GLU A 211 -23.90 -18.05 2.78
C GLU A 211 -22.82 -18.23 3.86
N ALA A 212 -21.79 -17.37 3.78
CA ALA A 212 -20.93 -17.07 4.91
C ALA A 212 -21.78 -16.44 6.01
N LYS A 213 -22.24 -17.26 6.97
CA LYS A 213 -22.90 -16.80 8.19
C LYS A 213 -21.90 -15.99 9.01
N THR A 214 -21.90 -14.70 8.77
CA THR A 214 -21.10 -13.73 9.51
C THR A 214 -22.03 -12.91 10.38
N GLY A 215 -21.92 -13.09 11.69
CA GLY A 215 -22.59 -12.22 12.67
C GLY A 215 -23.55 -12.94 13.62
N MET A 216 -22.97 -13.75 14.51
CA MET A 216 -23.27 -13.87 15.94
C MET A 216 -24.61 -13.26 16.41
N ASN A 217 -25.58 -14.16 16.54
CA ASN A 217 -26.46 -14.29 17.72
C ASN A 217 -26.87 -15.77 17.92
N GLY A 218 -26.07 -16.70 17.40
CA GLY A 218 -26.39 -18.13 17.36
C GLY A 218 -25.72 -18.86 18.52
N THR A 219 -26.45 -19.78 19.14
CA THR A 219 -25.98 -20.74 20.15
C THR A 219 -25.05 -21.82 19.56
N ASP A 220 -24.30 -21.47 18.50
CA ASP A 220 -23.42 -22.41 17.81
C ASP A 220 -22.14 -22.57 18.64
N THR A 221 -22.02 -23.73 19.27
CA THR A 221 -20.86 -24.12 20.09
C THR A 221 -19.86 -24.96 19.30
N SER A 222 -19.90 -24.92 17.96
CA SER A 222 -18.95 -25.65 17.12
C SER A 222 -17.53 -25.08 17.25
N LEU A 223 -16.53 -25.94 17.01
CA LEU A 223 -15.12 -25.52 16.98
C LEU A 223 -14.86 -24.42 15.95
N LEU A 224 -15.64 -24.39 14.86
CA LEU A 224 -15.56 -23.31 13.85
C LEU A 224 -16.09 -21.98 14.39
N ALA A 225 -17.20 -22.00 15.13
CA ALA A 225 -17.74 -20.81 15.78
C ALA A 225 -16.79 -20.26 16.84
N GLU A 226 -16.20 -21.14 17.65
CA GLU A 226 -15.15 -20.79 18.61
C GLU A 226 -13.94 -20.18 17.89
N TYR A 227 -13.49 -20.80 16.80
CA TYR A 227 -12.36 -20.32 16.00
C TYR A 227 -12.59 -18.90 15.46
N SER A 228 -13.75 -18.66 14.86
CA SER A 228 -14.12 -17.34 14.34
C SER A 228 -14.19 -16.29 15.45
N SER A 229 -14.73 -16.66 16.62
CA SER A 229 -14.82 -15.77 17.78
C SER A 229 -13.45 -15.43 18.36
N ALA A 230 -12.53 -16.41 18.40
CA ALA A 230 -11.15 -16.20 18.82
C ALA A 230 -10.43 -15.21 17.90
N ILE A 231 -10.60 -15.32 16.58
CA ILE A 231 -10.05 -14.36 15.62
C ILE A 231 -10.63 -12.96 15.85
N ILE A 232 -11.97 -12.84 15.91
CA ILE A 232 -12.65 -11.56 16.13
C ILE A 232 -12.14 -10.92 17.42
N LYS A 233 -12.00 -11.70 18.48
CA LYS A 233 -11.49 -11.23 19.77
C LYS A 233 -10.07 -10.67 19.65
N VAL A 234 -9.13 -11.43 19.10
CA VAL A 234 -7.74 -10.96 18.98
C VAL A 234 -7.64 -9.73 18.08
N VAL A 235 -8.42 -9.65 16.99
CA VAL A 235 -8.48 -8.46 16.13
C VAL A 235 -9.05 -7.26 16.89
N THR A 236 -10.11 -7.44 17.66
CA THR A 236 -10.75 -6.37 18.46
C THR A 236 -9.83 -5.89 19.58
N ASP A 237 -9.17 -6.81 20.29
CA ASP A 237 -8.21 -6.50 21.37
C ASP A 237 -7.00 -5.70 20.85
N ASN A 238 -6.59 -5.91 19.59
CA ASN A 238 -5.47 -5.21 18.96
C ASN A 238 -5.89 -3.93 18.20
N TRP A 239 -7.17 -3.57 18.24
CA TRP A 239 -7.67 -2.42 17.52
C TRP A 239 -7.40 -1.12 18.27
N ASN A 240 -6.46 -0.33 17.73
CA ASN A 240 -6.29 1.05 18.17
C ASN A 240 -7.38 1.92 17.54
N ARG A 241 -8.51 2.01 18.23
CA ARG A 241 -9.67 2.79 17.80
C ARG A 241 -9.33 4.29 17.73
N PRO A 242 -9.51 4.94 16.57
CA PRO A 242 -9.46 6.41 16.47
C PRO A 242 -10.55 7.09 17.30
N ASP A 243 -10.26 8.24 17.89
CA ASP A 243 -11.25 9.01 18.67
C ASP A 243 -12.42 9.50 17.82
N THR A 244 -12.24 9.60 16.51
CA THR A 244 -13.25 10.01 15.52
C THR A 244 -14.19 8.88 15.10
N THR A 245 -14.02 7.66 15.60
CA THR A 245 -14.81 6.51 15.16
C THR A 245 -16.25 6.59 15.73
N PRO A 246 -17.28 6.59 14.86
CA PRO A 246 -18.67 6.60 15.31
C PRO A 246 -19.05 5.26 15.97
N THR A 247 -20.08 5.29 16.81
CA THR A 247 -20.69 4.05 17.32
C THR A 247 -21.49 3.36 16.21
N GLY A 248 -21.67 2.04 16.32
CA GLY A 248 -22.38 1.25 15.33
C GLY A 248 -21.59 0.96 14.06
N VAL A 249 -20.25 0.99 14.10
CA VAL A 249 -19.42 0.53 12.96
C VAL A 249 -19.71 -0.94 12.71
N ARG A 250 -19.94 -1.28 11.44
CA ARG A 250 -20.20 -2.63 10.95
C ARG A 250 -19.52 -2.77 9.60
N CYS A 251 -18.42 -3.52 9.54
CA CYS A 251 -17.67 -3.74 8.31
C CYS A 251 -17.42 -5.22 8.07
N ALA A 252 -17.74 -5.71 6.87
CA ALA A 252 -17.33 -7.04 6.43
C ALA A 252 -15.82 -7.02 6.15
N ILE A 253 -15.07 -7.85 6.88
CA ILE A 253 -13.64 -8.02 6.71
C ILE A 253 -13.40 -9.41 6.16
N THR A 254 -12.63 -9.52 5.08
CA THR A 254 -12.11 -10.79 4.57
C THR A 254 -10.60 -10.85 4.80
N ILE A 255 -10.17 -11.87 5.52
CA ILE A 255 -8.77 -12.14 5.83
C ILE A 255 -8.33 -13.36 5.02
N THR A 256 -7.18 -13.26 4.36
CA THR A 256 -6.49 -14.41 3.79
C THR A 256 -5.24 -14.70 4.61
N GLN A 257 -5.10 -15.94 5.07
CA GLN A 257 -4.02 -16.37 5.96
C GLN A 257 -3.41 -17.70 5.51
N ILE A 258 -2.24 -18.05 6.02
CA ILE A 258 -1.58 -19.35 5.82
C ILE A 258 -1.65 -20.21 7.10
N PRO A 259 -1.45 -21.55 7.00
CA PRO A 259 -1.30 -22.39 8.18
C PRO A 259 -0.25 -21.81 9.14
N GLY A 260 -0.59 -21.73 10.43
CA GLY A 260 0.19 -21.00 11.44
C GLY A 260 -0.34 -19.61 11.79
N GLY A 261 -1.38 -19.12 11.10
CA GLY A 261 -2.11 -17.90 11.49
C GLY A 261 -1.53 -16.59 10.94
N THR A 262 -0.50 -16.65 10.10
CA THR A 262 0.04 -15.44 9.43
C THR A 262 -0.92 -14.95 8.36
N VAL A 263 -1.24 -13.66 8.39
CA VAL A 263 -2.13 -12.99 7.44
C VAL A 263 -1.33 -12.49 6.25
N ILE A 264 -1.78 -12.83 5.04
CA ILE A 264 -1.16 -12.40 3.78
C ILE A 264 -2.00 -11.34 3.05
N ASN A 265 -3.29 -11.22 3.36
CA ASN A 265 -4.15 -10.19 2.80
C ASN A 265 -5.30 -9.83 3.75
N THR A 266 -5.75 -8.58 3.70
CA THR A 266 -6.92 -8.08 4.44
C THR A 266 -7.69 -7.10 3.58
N THR A 267 -8.94 -7.42 3.31
CA THR A 267 -9.85 -6.57 2.54
C THR A 267 -11.07 -6.21 3.37
N ILE A 268 -11.56 -5.00 3.18
CA ILE A 268 -12.83 -4.54 3.74
C ILE A 268 -13.82 -4.53 2.58
N GLY A 269 -14.90 -5.29 2.72
CA GLY A 269 -15.98 -5.43 1.75
C GLY A 269 -17.28 -4.79 2.24
N SER A 270 -18.33 -4.97 1.45
CA SER A 270 -19.68 -4.55 1.81
C SER A 270 -20.37 -5.63 2.68
N PRO A 271 -21.16 -5.23 3.70
CA PRO A 271 -21.43 -3.87 4.14
C PRO A 271 -20.25 -3.27 4.93
N CYS A 272 -19.99 -1.97 4.75
CA CYS A 272 -19.11 -1.19 5.63
C CYS A 272 -19.57 0.27 5.70
N ASN A 273 -19.90 0.72 6.91
CA ASN A 273 -20.34 2.10 7.19
C ASN A 273 -19.24 2.98 7.82
N ALA A 274 -18.03 2.45 7.99
CA ALA A 274 -16.91 3.20 8.54
C ALA A 274 -16.25 4.13 7.51
N ASP A 275 -15.71 5.26 7.98
CA ASP A 275 -14.86 6.14 7.20
C ASP A 275 -13.47 5.51 6.93
N MET A 276 -12.69 6.11 6.02
CA MET A 276 -11.39 5.55 5.63
C MET A 276 -10.38 5.46 6.78
N VAL A 277 -10.41 6.37 7.75
CA VAL A 277 -9.49 6.35 8.90
C VAL A 277 -9.81 5.16 9.78
N THR A 278 -11.09 4.98 10.12
CA THR A 278 -11.57 3.81 10.86
C THR A 278 -11.27 2.51 10.11
N GLN A 279 -11.55 2.44 8.80
CA GLN A 279 -11.22 1.26 7.98
C GLN A 279 -9.73 0.91 8.00
N ASN A 280 -8.85 1.90 7.90
CA ASN A 280 -7.40 1.68 7.96
C ASN A 280 -6.96 1.20 9.36
N SER A 281 -7.53 1.76 10.42
CA SER A 281 -7.25 1.31 11.79
C SER A 281 -7.65 -0.15 12.03
N ILE A 282 -8.77 -0.59 11.43
CA ILE A 282 -9.23 -1.98 11.46
C ILE A 282 -8.24 -2.90 10.72
N LYS A 283 -7.76 -2.51 9.53
CA LYS A 283 -6.73 -3.29 8.81
C LYS A 283 -5.42 -3.39 9.60
N GLN A 284 -5.04 -2.32 10.29
CA GLN A 284 -3.89 -2.33 11.19
C GLN A 284 -4.10 -3.26 12.38
N ALA A 285 -5.30 -3.34 12.94
CA ALA A 285 -5.65 -4.26 14.01
C ALA A 285 -5.44 -5.72 13.56
N VAL A 286 -5.91 -6.09 12.37
CA VAL A 286 -5.67 -7.42 11.78
C VAL A 286 -4.18 -7.71 11.62
N THR A 287 -3.41 -6.70 11.17
CA THR A 287 -1.96 -6.86 11.00
C THR A 287 -1.26 -7.07 12.34
N LYS A 288 -1.66 -6.34 13.39
CA LYS A 288 -1.12 -6.45 14.75
C LYS A 288 -1.53 -7.74 15.47
N ALA A 289 -2.71 -8.26 15.16
CA ALA A 289 -3.23 -9.51 15.68
C ALA A 289 -2.45 -10.75 15.20
N GLN A 290 -1.46 -10.60 14.31
CA GLN A 290 -0.67 -11.72 13.81
C GLN A 290 0.32 -12.26 14.85
N PRO A 291 0.51 -13.60 14.93
CA PRO A 291 -0.25 -14.62 14.22
C PRO A 291 -1.67 -14.79 14.81
N LEU A 292 -2.65 -14.97 13.94
CA LEU A 292 -4.02 -15.29 14.34
C LEU A 292 -4.07 -16.66 15.04
N PRO A 293 -5.09 -16.94 15.88
CA PRO A 293 -5.30 -18.25 16.48
C PRO A 293 -5.21 -19.37 15.43
N TYR A 294 -4.53 -20.45 15.77
CA TYR A 294 -4.35 -21.60 14.87
C TYR A 294 -4.24 -22.90 15.65
N LYS A 295 -3.45 -22.89 16.73
CA LYS A 295 -3.31 -24.04 17.63
C LYS A 295 -4.66 -24.43 18.25
N GLY A 296 -5.07 -25.69 18.10
CA GLY A 296 -6.37 -26.19 18.54
C GLY A 296 -7.50 -26.01 17.52
N TYR A 297 -7.27 -25.26 16.44
CA TYR A 297 -8.24 -25.00 15.38
C TYR A 297 -7.81 -25.57 14.01
N GLU A 298 -6.78 -26.42 13.98
CA GLU A 298 -6.17 -26.93 12.74
C GLU A 298 -7.19 -27.69 11.86
N SER A 299 -8.13 -28.40 12.48
CA SER A 299 -9.18 -29.17 11.80
C SER A 299 -10.27 -28.31 11.16
N VAL A 300 -10.45 -27.08 11.65
CA VAL A 300 -11.44 -26.10 11.15
C VAL A 300 -10.77 -24.89 10.51
N PHE A 301 -9.47 -24.98 10.23
CA PHE A 301 -8.70 -23.89 9.64
C PHE A 301 -9.29 -23.49 8.29
N GLN A 302 -9.48 -22.19 8.11
CA GLN A 302 -9.96 -21.60 6.87
C GLN A 302 -8.93 -20.61 6.33
N ARG A 303 -8.50 -20.80 5.08
CA ARG A 303 -7.55 -19.90 4.42
C ARG A 303 -8.14 -18.50 4.22
N ASN A 304 -9.41 -18.44 3.84
CA ASN A 304 -10.16 -17.20 3.64
C ASN A 304 -11.29 -17.15 4.65
N ILE A 305 -11.26 -16.19 5.55
CA ILE A 305 -12.27 -16.01 6.60
C ILE A 305 -12.90 -14.66 6.38
N THR A 306 -14.23 -14.63 6.35
CA THR A 306 -14.99 -13.37 6.35
C THR A 306 -15.74 -13.27 7.66
N PHE A 307 -15.74 -12.09 8.29
CA PHE A 307 -16.59 -11.81 9.45
C PHE A 307 -17.03 -10.34 9.45
N ILE A 308 -18.11 -10.04 10.19
CA ILE A 308 -18.55 -8.66 10.41
C ILE A 308 -17.85 -8.13 11.67
N PHE A 309 -16.96 -7.18 11.50
CA PHE A 309 -16.40 -6.40 12.59
C PHE A 309 -17.44 -5.39 13.06
N LYS A 310 -17.71 -5.36 14.37
CA LYS A 310 -18.69 -4.47 14.98
C LYS A 310 -18.04 -3.66 16.09
N TYR A 311 -18.41 -2.38 16.19
CA TYR A 311 -18.14 -1.54 17.36
C TYR A 311 -19.43 -0.81 17.72
N ASP A 312 -19.93 -1.03 18.93
CA ASP A 312 -21.20 -0.49 19.42
C ASP A 312 -21.04 0.72 20.36
N GLY A 313 -19.80 1.06 20.74
CA GLY A 313 -19.53 2.20 21.63
C GLY A 313 -19.09 1.81 23.04
N THR A 314 -19.04 0.51 23.35
CA THR A 314 -18.62 0.00 24.67
C THR A 314 -17.20 -0.52 24.70
#